data_AF-A0A523R057-F1
#
_entry.id   AF-A0A523R057-F1
#
_cell.length_a   1.000
_cell.length_b   1.000
_cell.length_c   1.000
_cell.angle_alpha   90.00
_cell.angle_beta   90.00
_cell.angle_gamma   90.00
#
_symmetry.space_group_name_H-M   'P 1'
#
loop_
_entity.id
_entity.type
_entity.pdbx_description
1 polymer ?
#
loop_
_entity_poly.entity_id
_entity_poly.type
_entity_poly.pdbx_seq_one_letter_code
_entity_poly.pdbx_strand_id
1 'polypeptide(L)'
;MAYDKITLRKIYDRTSGYCHICKKKLSFTNYGKIDKKGTWEVEHSRPRSKGGSDHLNNLYASCISCNRTKGMFTSRTARSCHDRKKAPLSKVKRKEEKYFNAIFVGIAGLIIGLYISPFGAFVGAALGGKIGYDVDPDR
;
A
#
# COMPACT_ATOMS: atom_id res chain seq x y z
N MET A 1 11.25 7.60 -20.54
CA MET A 1 12.48 7.28 -19.77
C MET A 1 12.53 5.78 -19.55
N ALA A 2 13.69 5.18 -19.80
CA ALA A 2 13.94 3.81 -19.34
C ALA A 2 14.39 3.87 -17.87
N TYR A 3 13.76 3.07 -17.01
CA TYR A 3 14.18 2.89 -15.62
C TYR A 3 14.88 1.55 -15.48
N ASP A 4 15.95 1.49 -14.69
CA ASP A 4 16.57 0.23 -14.33
C ASP A 4 15.68 -0.57 -13.35
N LYS A 5 15.90 -1.88 -13.28
CA LYS A 5 15.09 -2.80 -12.45
C LYS A 5 15.15 -2.47 -10.96
N ILE A 6 16.27 -1.94 -10.46
CA ILE A 6 16.44 -1.59 -9.04
C ILE A 6 15.57 -0.37 -8.73
N THR A 7 15.61 0.65 -9.58
CA THR A 7 14.75 1.84 -9.46
C THR A 7 13.27 1.47 -9.56
N LEU A 8 12.88 0.64 -10.52
CA LEU A 8 11.50 0.15 -10.62
C LEU A 8 11.06 -0.57 -9.34
N ARG A 9 11.93 -1.39 -8.75
CA ARG A 9 11.62 -2.09 -7.49
C ARG A 9 11.42 -1.11 -6.34
N LYS A 10 12.31 -0.12 -6.22
CA LYS A 10 12.17 0.95 -5.21
C LYS A 10 10.84 1.66 -5.35
N ILE A 11 10.45 2.06 -6.56
CA ILE A 11 9.17 2.74 -6.85
C ILE A 11 7.98 1.83 -6.49
N TYR A 12 8.02 0.57 -6.91
CA TYR A 12 6.97 -0.42 -6.66
C TYR A 12 6.77 -0.70 -5.15
N ASP A 13 7.86 -0.78 -4.39
CA ASP A 13 7.83 -1.07 -2.96
C ASP A 13 7.34 0.13 -2.12
N ARG A 14 7.33 1.36 -2.67
CA ARG A 14 6.77 2.55 -1.98
C ARG A 14 5.29 2.41 -1.63
N THR A 15 4.57 1.58 -2.36
CA THR A 15 3.14 1.31 -2.15
C THR A 15 2.87 -0.19 -1.99
N SER A 16 3.88 -0.98 -1.62
CA SER A 16 3.77 -2.43 -1.44
C SER A 16 3.19 -3.17 -2.67
N GLY A 17 3.43 -2.63 -3.87
CA GLY A 17 2.87 -3.17 -5.11
C GLY A 17 1.38 -2.91 -5.31
N TYR A 18 0.85 -1.82 -4.75
CA TYR A 18 -0.50 -1.33 -5.04
C TYR A 18 -0.43 -0.04 -5.84
N CYS A 19 -1.43 0.21 -6.69
CA CYS A 19 -1.58 1.51 -7.33
C CYS A 19 -1.74 2.60 -6.27
N HIS A 20 -0.92 3.64 -6.33
CA HIS A 20 -0.97 4.71 -5.34
C HIS A 20 -2.24 5.57 -5.40
N ILE A 21 -3.03 5.41 -6.47
CA ILE A 21 -4.29 6.14 -6.71
C ILE A 21 -5.48 5.29 -6.25
N CYS A 22 -5.71 4.15 -6.90
CA CYS A 22 -6.91 3.33 -6.69
C CYS A 22 -6.69 2.10 -5.79
N LYS A 23 -5.48 1.87 -5.26
CA LYS A 23 -5.12 0.73 -4.40
C LYS A 23 -5.28 -0.66 -5.04
N LYS A 24 -5.54 -0.78 -6.34
CA LYS A 24 -5.53 -2.10 -7.01
C LYS A 24 -4.14 -2.74 -6.97
N LYS A 25 -4.09 -4.06 -6.82
CA LYS A 25 -2.83 -4.82 -6.78
C LYS A 25 -2.15 -4.78 -8.16
N LEU A 26 -0.86 -4.49 -8.14
CA LEU A 26 0.01 -4.47 -9.31
C LEU A 26 0.87 -5.72 -9.34
N SER A 27 1.36 -6.07 -10.51
CA SER A 27 2.37 -7.11 -10.71
C SER A 27 3.67 -6.47 -11.15
N PHE A 28 4.73 -6.63 -10.35
CA PHE A 28 6.04 -6.07 -10.64
C PHE A 28 6.54 -6.42 -12.05
N THR A 29 6.32 -7.65 -12.51
CA THR A 29 6.74 -8.15 -13.82
C THR A 29 5.92 -7.62 -15.00
N ASN A 30 4.83 -6.88 -14.72
CA ASN A 30 3.92 -6.33 -15.74
C ASN A 30 4.08 -4.81 -15.91
N TYR A 31 5.25 -4.27 -15.55
CA TYR A 31 5.61 -2.89 -15.85
C TYR A 31 5.57 -2.63 -17.38
N GLY A 32 4.85 -1.58 -17.80
CA GLY A 32 4.77 -1.13 -19.19
C GLY A 32 4.02 -2.05 -20.17
N LYS A 33 3.41 -3.15 -19.71
CA LYS A 33 2.58 -4.04 -20.55
C LYS A 33 1.15 -3.51 -20.62
N ILE A 34 0.46 -3.60 -21.76
CA ILE A 34 -0.88 -3.01 -21.92
C ILE A 34 -2.00 -4.04 -21.67
N ASP A 35 -1.77 -5.34 -21.93
CA ASP A 35 -2.82 -6.38 -21.89
C ASP A 35 -2.60 -7.47 -20.85
N LYS A 36 -2.14 -7.10 -19.65
CA LYS A 36 -1.97 -8.03 -18.52
C LYS A 36 -2.68 -7.52 -17.28
N LYS A 37 -3.05 -8.43 -16.38
CA LYS A 37 -3.59 -8.05 -15.06
C LYS A 37 -2.49 -7.43 -14.20
N GLY A 38 -2.83 -6.35 -13.50
CA GLY A 38 -1.90 -5.64 -12.61
C GLY A 38 -0.80 -4.89 -13.35
N THR A 39 -1.07 -4.43 -14.57
CA THR A 39 -0.16 -3.57 -15.34
C THR A 39 -0.02 -2.21 -14.69
N TRP A 40 1.17 -1.65 -14.84
CA TRP A 40 1.50 -0.40 -14.19
C TRP A 40 2.63 0.33 -14.90
N GLU A 41 2.68 1.63 -14.62
CA GLU A 41 3.70 2.56 -15.10
C GLU A 41 4.19 3.42 -13.92
N VAL A 42 5.35 4.03 -14.11
CA VAL A 42 5.85 5.04 -13.17
C VAL A 42 5.05 6.32 -13.37
N GLU A 43 4.61 6.89 -12.26
CA GLU A 43 3.77 8.09 -12.23
C GLU A 43 4.40 9.15 -11.32
N HIS A 44 4.28 10.41 -11.72
CA HIS A 44 4.77 11.57 -10.98
C HIS A 44 3.68 12.19 -10.11
N SER A 45 3.86 12.09 -8.78
CA SER A 45 2.88 12.57 -7.82
C SER A 45 2.50 14.04 -8.06
N ARG A 46 3.51 14.88 -8.28
CA ARG A 46 3.43 16.20 -8.91
C ARG A 46 3.85 16.05 -10.38
N PRO A 47 2.97 16.33 -11.36
CA PRO A 47 3.32 16.24 -12.79
C PRO A 47 4.50 17.12 -13.17
N ARG A 48 5.29 16.71 -14.17
CA ARG A 48 6.39 17.50 -14.73
C ARG A 48 5.96 18.88 -15.23
N SER A 49 4.80 18.96 -15.89
CA SER A 49 4.22 20.24 -16.36
C SER A 49 3.94 21.24 -15.23
N LYS A 50 3.91 20.77 -13.97
CA LYS A 50 3.75 21.59 -12.77
C LYS A 50 5.03 21.68 -11.94
N GLY A 51 6.20 21.36 -12.50
CA GLY A 51 7.50 21.37 -11.81
C GLY A 51 7.82 20.11 -11.00
N GLY A 52 7.21 18.97 -11.35
CA GLY A 52 7.56 17.68 -10.76
C GLY A 52 8.92 17.16 -11.20
N SER A 53 9.69 16.60 -10.26
CA SER A 53 11.01 16.03 -10.51
C SER A 53 10.96 14.51 -10.76
N ASP A 54 12.03 13.96 -11.33
CA ASP A 54 12.24 12.50 -11.47
C ASP A 54 12.86 11.85 -10.23
N HIS A 55 12.92 12.57 -9.11
CA HIS A 55 13.42 12.01 -7.86
C HIS A 55 12.46 10.96 -7.31
N LEU A 56 13.03 9.93 -6.69
CA LEU A 56 12.28 8.77 -6.18
C LEU A 56 11.13 9.16 -5.24
N ASN A 57 11.24 10.27 -4.50
CA ASN A 57 10.19 10.77 -3.61
C ASN A 57 8.92 11.26 -4.36
N ASN A 58 9.05 11.67 -5.63
CA ASN A 58 7.94 12.08 -6.49
C ASN A 58 7.40 10.93 -7.36
N LEU A 59 8.08 9.78 -7.41
CA LEU A 59 7.70 8.66 -8.28
C LEU A 59 6.89 7.59 -7.54
N TYR A 60 5.78 7.15 -8.11
CA TYR A 60 4.94 6.08 -7.59
C TYR A 60 4.56 5.07 -8.67
N ALA A 61 4.22 3.85 -8.24
CA ALA A 61 3.57 2.88 -9.12
C ALA A 61 2.09 3.21 -9.26
N SER A 62 1.58 3.22 -10.50
CA SER A 62 0.14 3.40 -10.76
C SER A 62 -0.34 2.47 -11.88
N CYS A 63 -1.60 2.04 -11.84
CA CYS A 63 -2.21 1.36 -12.97
C CYS A 63 -2.16 2.27 -14.20
N ILE A 64 -1.98 1.69 -15.38
CA ILE A 64 -1.90 2.45 -16.65
C ILE A 64 -3.13 3.36 -16.83
N SER A 65 -4.33 2.84 -16.55
CA SER A 65 -5.57 3.62 -16.63
C SER A 65 -5.54 4.83 -15.68
N CYS A 66 -5.25 4.61 -14.39
CA CYS A 66 -5.18 5.71 -13.41
C CYS A 66 -4.09 6.73 -13.78
N ASN A 67 -2.93 6.28 -14.29
CA ASN A 67 -1.85 7.16 -14.75
C ASN A 67 -2.34 8.09 -15.86
N ARG A 68 -2.93 7.50 -16.90
CA ARG A 68 -3.41 8.22 -18.10
C ARG A 68 -4.58 9.15 -17.78
N THR A 69 -5.55 8.69 -16.98
CA THR A 69 -6.68 9.53 -16.53
C THR A 69 -6.22 10.69 -15.65
N LYS A 70 -5.21 10.51 -14.80
CA LYS A 70 -4.68 11.59 -13.98
C LYS A 70 -4.09 12.72 -14.81
N GLY A 71 -3.32 12.42 -15.86
CA GLY A 71 -2.68 13.43 -16.71
C GLY A 71 -1.97 14.53 -15.90
N MET A 72 -2.44 15.77 -16.00
CA MET A 72 -1.88 16.95 -15.32
C MET A 72 -2.49 17.24 -13.93
N PHE A 73 -3.45 16.44 -13.48
CA PHE A 73 -4.00 16.59 -12.14
C PHE A 73 -2.98 16.18 -11.08
N THR A 74 -3.16 16.68 -9.86
CA THR A 74 -2.32 16.28 -8.73
C THR A 74 -2.74 14.89 -8.25
N SER A 75 -1.83 14.16 -7.59
CA SER A 75 -2.19 12.87 -6.97
C SER A 75 -3.33 12.98 -5.97
N ARG A 76 -3.46 14.11 -5.28
CA ARG A 76 -4.57 14.34 -4.33
C ARG A 76 -5.90 14.32 -5.06
N THR A 77 -6.02 15.05 -6.16
CA THR A 77 -7.21 15.08 -7.00
C THR A 77 -7.53 13.70 -7.54
N ALA A 78 -6.54 13.02 -8.14
CA ALA A 78 -6.74 11.69 -8.72
C ALA A 78 -7.17 10.64 -7.67
N ARG A 79 -6.61 10.68 -6.46
CA ARG A 79 -7.02 9.82 -5.35
C ARG A 79 -8.43 10.12 -4.87
N SER A 80 -8.83 11.39 -4.86
CA SER A 80 -10.18 11.80 -4.47
C SER A 80 -11.26 11.20 -5.39
N CYS A 81 -10.98 11.03 -6.68
CA CYS A 81 -11.87 10.35 -7.62
C CYS A 81 -12.08 8.85 -7.31
N HIS A 82 -11.31 8.30 -6.37
CA HIS A 82 -11.41 6.92 -5.89
C HIS A 82 -11.69 6.87 -4.38
N ASP A 83 -12.20 7.95 -3.78
CA ASP A 83 -12.48 8.06 -2.34
C ASP A 83 -11.25 7.84 -1.44
N ARG A 84 -10.07 8.23 -1.92
CA ARG A 84 -8.80 8.09 -1.19
C ARG A 84 -8.18 9.45 -0.90
N LYS A 85 -7.59 9.56 0.30
CA LYS A 85 -6.81 10.74 0.72
C LYS A 85 -5.30 10.51 0.68
N LYS A 86 -4.85 9.27 0.92
CA LYS A 86 -3.44 8.88 1.07
C LYS A 86 -3.05 7.72 0.15
N ALA A 87 -1.76 7.64 -0.18
CA ALA A 87 -1.20 6.49 -0.87
C ALA A 87 -1.18 5.26 0.06
N PRO A 88 -1.19 4.03 -0.49
CA PRO A 88 -0.88 2.82 0.25
C PRO A 88 0.50 2.90 0.92
N LEU A 89 0.63 2.26 2.08
CA LEU A 89 1.88 2.19 2.81
C LEU A 89 2.98 1.49 2.02
N SER A 90 4.21 1.90 2.29
CA SER A 90 5.41 1.21 1.80
C SER A 90 5.52 -0.17 2.40
N LYS A 91 6.29 -1.05 1.75
CA LYS A 91 6.45 -2.45 2.18
C LYS A 91 6.92 -2.57 3.63
N VAL A 92 7.85 -1.71 4.05
CA VAL A 92 8.39 -1.67 5.41
C VAL A 92 7.32 -1.22 6.40
N LYS A 93 6.71 -0.05 6.16
CA LYS A 93 5.66 0.49 7.04
C LYS A 93 4.46 -0.43 7.15
N ARG A 94 4.04 -1.06 6.05
CA ARG A 94 2.95 -2.05 6.07
C ARG A 94 3.27 -3.24 6.97
N LYS A 95 4.52 -3.71 6.97
CA LYS A 95 4.95 -4.81 7.84
C LYS A 95 4.91 -4.37 9.31
N GLU A 96 5.45 -3.19 9.62
CA GLU A 96 5.41 -2.60 10.97
C GLU A 96 3.98 -2.47 11.49
N GLU A 97 3.07 -1.90 10.70
CA GLU A 97 1.65 -1.75 11.07
C GLU A 97 0.96 -3.10 11.28
N LYS A 98 1.27 -4.12 10.48
CA LYS A 98 0.73 -5.48 10.68
C LYS A 98 1.21 -6.09 12.00
N TYR A 99 2.47 -5.89 12.38
CA TYR A 99 2.96 -6.34 13.69
C TYR A 99 2.35 -5.55 14.83
N PHE A 100 2.23 -4.23 14.69
CA PHE A 100 1.60 -3.39 15.70
C PHE A 100 0.14 -3.79 15.93
N ASN A 101 -0.64 -3.99 14.85
CA ASN A 101 -2.01 -4.47 14.94
C ASN A 101 -2.10 -5.87 15.57
N ALA A 102 -1.20 -6.78 15.22
CA ALA A 102 -1.15 -8.11 15.84
C ALA A 102 -0.90 -8.02 17.35
N ILE A 103 0.06 -7.20 17.77
CA ILE A 103 0.37 -7.01 19.20
C ILE A 103 -0.83 -6.36 19.91
N PHE A 104 -1.37 -5.27 19.35
CA PHE A 104 -2.46 -4.52 19.96
C PHE A 104 -3.71 -5.39 20.16
N VAL A 105 -4.15 -6.10 19.12
CA VAL A 105 -5.34 -6.98 19.20
C VAL A 105 -5.04 -8.23 20.02
N GLY A 106 -3.81 -8.75 19.99
CA GLY A 106 -3.38 -9.86 20.85
C GLY A 106 -3.44 -9.50 22.34
N ILE A 107 -2.98 -8.30 22.73
CA ILE A 107 -3.07 -7.81 24.11
C ILE A 107 -4.54 -7.66 24.52
N ALA A 108 -5.39 -7.09 23.66
CA ALA A 108 -6.82 -7.00 23.93
C ALA A 108 -7.46 -8.39 24.12
N GLY A 109 -7.11 -9.36 23.27
CA GLY A 109 -7.57 -10.74 23.37
C GLY A 109 -7.10 -11.45 24.64
N LEU A 110 -5.87 -11.18 25.09
CA LEU A 110 -5.34 -11.69 26.38
C LEU A 110 -6.17 -11.18 27.55
N ILE A 111 -6.42 -9.87 27.60
CA ILE A 111 -7.20 -9.23 28.68
C ILE A 111 -8.61 -9.80 28.72
N ILE A 112 -9.28 -9.90 27.57
CA ILE A 112 -10.63 -10.47 27.47
C ILE A 112 -10.63 -11.96 27.90
N GLY A 113 -9.63 -12.73 27.46
CA GLY A 113 -9.52 -14.14 27.79
C GLY A 113 -9.29 -14.40 29.29
N LEU A 114 -8.54 -13.53 29.99
CA LEU A 114 -8.31 -13.63 31.43
C LEU A 114 -9.61 -13.56 32.26
N TYR A 115 -10.63 -12.84 31.80
CA TYR A 115 -11.93 -12.82 32.47
C TYR A 115 -12.66 -14.17 32.45
N ILE A 116 -12.30 -15.05 31.51
CA ILE A 116 -12.92 -16.37 31.36
C ILE A 116 -12.07 -17.44 32.06
N SER A 117 -10.78 -17.53 31.72
CA SER A 117 -9.83 -18.46 32.34
C SER A 117 -8.38 -18.17 31.92
N PRO A 118 -7.37 -18.70 32.64
CA PRO A 118 -5.97 -18.62 32.20
C PRO A 118 -5.74 -19.24 30.82
N PHE A 119 -6.41 -20.36 30.49
CA PHE A 119 -6.34 -20.96 29.16
C PHE A 119 -7.02 -20.07 28.10
N GLY A 120 -8.15 -19.45 28.45
CA GLY A 120 -8.84 -18.47 27.63
C GLY A 120 -7.96 -17.28 27.24
N ALA A 121 -7.07 -16.84 28.14
CA ALA A 121 -6.10 -15.77 27.86
C ALA A 121 -5.14 -16.15 26.72
N PHE A 122 -4.59 -17.37 26.71
CA PHE A 122 -3.70 -17.83 25.64
C PHE A 122 -4.41 -17.93 24.30
N VAL A 123 -5.61 -18.52 24.28
CA VAL A 123 -6.41 -18.66 23.06
C VAL A 123 -6.83 -17.28 22.53
N GLY A 124 -7.31 -16.40 23.42
CA GLY A 124 -7.68 -15.03 23.09
C GLY A 124 -6.53 -14.22 22.52
N ALA A 125 -5.34 -14.32 23.11
CA ALA A 125 -4.13 -13.66 22.61
C ALA A 125 -3.72 -14.17 21.22
N ALA A 126 -3.73 -15.49 21.00
CA ALA A 126 -3.34 -16.08 19.72
C ALA A 126 -4.32 -15.73 18.59
N LEU A 127 -5.63 -15.86 18.85
CA LEU A 127 -6.66 -15.47 17.88
C LEU A 127 -6.64 -13.96 17.62
N GLY A 128 -6.53 -13.15 18.68
CA GLY A 128 -6.42 -11.70 18.57
C GLY A 128 -5.21 -11.28 17.75
N GLY A 129 -4.05 -11.89 17.99
CA GLY A 129 -2.83 -11.61 17.23
C GLY A 129 -2.96 -11.96 15.74
N LYS A 130 -3.54 -13.12 15.43
CA LYS A 130 -3.81 -13.52 14.04
C LYS A 130 -4.77 -12.55 13.35
N ILE A 131 -5.90 -12.24 14.00
CA ILE A 131 -6.90 -11.29 13.49
C ILE A 131 -6.24 -9.93 13.24
N GLY A 132 -5.47 -9.42 14.20
CA GLY A 132 -4.74 -8.16 14.07
C GLY A 132 -3.75 -8.16 12.91
N TYR A 133 -3.02 -9.25 12.69
CA TYR A 133 -2.07 -9.37 11.58
C TYR A 133 -2.76 -9.36 10.19
N ASP A 134 -3.96 -9.97 10.10
CA ASP A 134 -4.70 -10.10 8.85
C ASP A 134 -5.44 -8.83 8.44
N VAL A 135 -5.64 -7.87 9.35
CA VAL A 135 -6.19 -6.55 9.04
C VAL A 135 -5.30 -5.82 8.02
N ASP A 136 -5.92 -5.30 6.95
CA ASP A 136 -5.22 -4.46 5.98
C ASP A 136 -4.97 -3.05 6.58
N PRO A 137 -3.72 -2.63 6.79
CA PRO A 137 -3.41 -1.33 7.41
C PRO A 137 -3.74 -0.13 6.50
N ASP A 138 -3.97 -0.38 5.21
CA ASP A 138 -4.41 0.65 4.28
C ASP A 138 -5.95 0.79 4.21
N ARG A 139 -6.72 0.11 5.06
CA ARG A 139 -8.19 0.19 5.06
C ARG A 139 -8.64 1.64 5.22
#